data_AF-A0A126TGG4-F1
#
_entry.id   AF-A0A126TGG4-F1
#
_cell.length_a   1.000
_cell.length_b   1.000
_cell.length_c   1.000
_cell.angle_alpha   90.00
_cell.angle_beta   90.00
_cell.angle_gamma   90.00
#
_symmetry.space_group_name_H-M   'P 1'
#
loop_
_entity.id
_entity.type
_entity.pdbx_description
1 polymer ?
#
loop_
_entity_poly.entity_id
_entity_poly.type
_entity_poly.pdbx_seq_one_letter_code
_entity_poly.pdbx_strand_id
1 'polypeptide(L)'
;MLLYNFMIILSFIFILSSHPMSMGFTLLVQTLLMALVTGLMTINFWFSYILFLIMVGGLMVLFIYMTSIASNEKFKTSKLMISSMTMAILSPIMIPLTPLNLQLEFLSNELMQVKTNSNSLNNYLNKFISFPSMWTYLMIISYLLIALIAIIKISELKHGPLRKN
;
A
#
# COMPACT_ATOMS: atom_id res chain seq x y z
N MET A 1 -14.87 8.85 5.12
CA MET A 1 -15.78 7.68 5.06
C MET A 1 -15.81 7.02 3.69
N LEU A 2 -16.12 7.74 2.60
CA LEU A 2 -16.18 7.16 1.25
C LEU A 2 -14.88 6.41 0.84
N LEU A 3 -13.71 7.01 1.09
CA LEU A 3 -12.41 6.40 0.82
C LEU A 3 -12.20 5.08 1.60
N TYR A 4 -12.63 5.03 2.87
CA TYR A 4 -12.53 3.81 3.68
C TYR A 4 -13.44 2.70 3.15
N ASN A 5 -14.63 3.04 2.66
CA ASN A 5 -15.52 2.06 2.03
C ASN A 5 -14.89 1.50 0.76
N PHE A 6 -14.30 2.34 -0.09
CA PHE A 6 -13.56 1.88 -1.28
C PHE A 6 -12.40 0.95 -0.92
N MET A 7 -11.70 1.20 0.18
CA MET A 7 -10.64 0.32 0.67
C MET A 7 -11.16 -1.06 1.07
N ILE A 8 -12.27 -1.11 1.81
CA ILE A 8 -12.90 -2.37 2.21
C ILE A 8 -13.35 -3.15 0.98
N ILE A 9 -13.97 -2.48 0.01
CA ILE A 9 -14.40 -3.06 -1.25
C ILE A 9 -13.21 -3.71 -2.00
N LEU A 10 -12.12 -2.98 -2.17
CA LEU A 10 -10.94 -3.47 -2.87
C LEU A 10 -10.31 -4.68 -2.18
N SER A 11 -10.32 -4.72 -0.85
CA SER A 11 -9.83 -5.86 -0.09
C SER A 11 -10.65 -7.14 -0.34
N PHE A 12 -11.97 -7.03 -0.48
CA PHE A 12 -12.82 -8.17 -0.86
C PHE A 12 -12.58 -8.60 -2.30
N ILE A 13 -12.43 -7.65 -3.22
CA ILE A 13 -12.12 -7.94 -4.62
C ILE A 13 -10.78 -8.69 -4.74
N PHE A 14 -9.78 -8.28 -3.95
CA PHE A 14 -8.46 -8.92 -3.95
C PHE A 14 -8.56 -10.41 -3.61
N ILE A 15 -9.28 -10.76 -2.53
CA ILE A 15 -9.48 -12.15 -2.08
C ILE A 15 -10.18 -13.00 -3.17
N LEU A 16 -11.08 -12.39 -3.94
CA LEU A 16 -11.89 -13.09 -4.95
C LEU A 16 -11.22 -13.17 -6.33
N SER A 17 -10.17 -12.38 -6.55
CA SER A 17 -9.41 -12.39 -7.80
C SER A 17 -8.52 -13.64 -7.86
N SER A 18 -8.46 -14.30 -9.01
CA SER A 18 -7.64 -15.50 -9.22
C SER A 18 -6.42 -15.23 -10.10
N HIS A 19 -6.53 -14.29 -11.03
CA HIS A 19 -5.47 -14.00 -11.99
C HIS A 19 -4.44 -13.04 -11.38
N PRO A 20 -3.12 -13.36 -11.45
CA PRO A 20 -2.06 -12.56 -10.82
C PRO A 20 -2.03 -11.10 -11.29
N MET A 21 -2.33 -10.82 -12.57
CA MET A 21 -2.45 -9.44 -13.06
C MET A 21 -3.58 -8.64 -12.40
N SER A 22 -4.72 -9.28 -12.11
CA SER A 22 -5.82 -8.59 -11.42
C SER A 22 -5.54 -8.41 -9.95
N MET A 23 -4.90 -9.39 -9.31
CA MET A 23 -4.35 -9.23 -7.95
C MET A 23 -3.39 -8.04 -7.88
N GLY A 24 -2.46 -7.92 -8.85
CA GLY A 24 -1.53 -6.80 -8.92
C GLY A 24 -2.22 -5.45 -9.14
N PHE A 25 -3.19 -5.39 -10.04
CA PHE A 25 -3.95 -4.16 -10.31
C PHE A 25 -4.80 -3.72 -9.11
N THR A 26 -5.50 -4.66 -8.47
CA THR A 26 -6.32 -4.36 -7.28
C THR A 26 -5.45 -3.89 -6.10
N LEU A 27 -4.27 -4.48 -5.90
CA LEU A 27 -3.27 -4.00 -4.95
C LEU A 27 -2.76 -2.59 -5.27
N LEU A 28 -2.53 -2.26 -6.55
CA LEU A 28 -2.08 -0.93 -6.94
C LEU A 28 -3.12 0.14 -6.60
N VAL A 29 -4.41 -0.12 -6.88
CA VAL A 29 -5.49 0.82 -6.54
C VAL A 29 -5.66 0.94 -5.01
N GLN A 30 -5.56 -0.17 -4.28
CA GLN A 30 -5.66 -0.17 -2.82
C GLN A 30 -4.50 0.61 -2.17
N THR A 31 -3.27 0.47 -2.67
CA THR A 31 -2.11 1.18 -2.14
C THR A 31 -2.15 2.68 -2.42
N LEU A 32 -2.66 3.09 -3.59
CA LEU A 32 -2.97 4.50 -3.91
C LEU A 32 -3.95 5.10 -2.89
N LEU A 33 -5.07 4.42 -2.63
CA LEU A 33 -6.06 4.89 -1.67
C LEU A 33 -5.51 4.93 -0.24
N MET A 34 -4.63 3.99 0.13
CA MET A 34 -3.95 4.02 1.44
C MET A 34 -3.02 5.23 1.57
N ALA A 35 -2.25 5.55 0.54
CA ALA A 35 -1.39 6.74 0.53
C ALA A 35 -2.22 8.02 0.67
N LEU A 36 -3.37 8.10 0.00
CA LEU A 36 -4.28 9.25 0.13
C LEU A 36 -4.86 9.37 1.55
N VAL A 37 -5.35 8.28 2.13
CA VAL A 37 -5.89 8.29 3.50
C VAL A 37 -4.83 8.68 4.52
N THR A 38 -3.63 8.11 4.43
CA THR A 38 -2.52 8.44 5.35
C THR A 38 -2.02 9.87 5.17
N GLY A 39 -2.05 10.41 3.95
CA GLY A 39 -1.75 11.82 3.67
C GLY A 39 -2.75 12.77 4.32
N LEU A 40 -4.05 12.43 4.30
CA LEU A 40 -5.08 13.23 4.95
C LEU A 40 -5.01 13.17 6.49
N MET A 41 -4.44 12.11 7.06
CA MET A 41 -4.31 11.92 8.51
C MET A 41 -3.07 12.57 9.10
N THR A 42 -2.10 12.97 8.28
CA THR A 42 -0.80 13.47 8.75
C THR A 42 -0.63 14.95 8.42
N ILE A 43 0.10 15.66 9.29
CA ILE A 43 0.37 17.10 9.12
C ILE A 43 1.31 17.34 7.93
N ASN A 44 2.17 16.36 7.62
CA ASN A 44 3.13 16.42 6.52
C ASN A 44 3.01 15.15 5.63
N PHE A 45 2.97 15.36 4.32
CA PHE A 45 2.78 14.31 3.30
C PHE A 45 4.02 13.43 3.04
N TRP A 46 5.15 13.66 3.72
CA TRP A 46 6.37 12.88 3.48
C TRP A 46 6.17 11.36 3.67
N PHE A 47 5.43 10.94 4.71
CA PHE A 47 5.21 9.52 4.97
C PHE A 47 4.28 8.87 3.94
N SER A 48 3.20 9.56 3.53
CA SER A 48 2.30 9.04 2.50
C SER A 48 3.00 8.94 1.13
N TYR A 49 3.89 9.88 0.82
CA TYR A 49 4.73 9.84 -0.37
C TYR A 49 5.71 8.66 -0.37
N ILE A 50 6.44 8.44 0.73
CA ILE A 50 7.37 7.30 0.86
C ILE A 50 6.61 5.98 0.73
N LEU A 51 5.45 5.85 1.38
CA LEU A 51 4.59 4.66 1.28
C LEU A 51 4.17 4.39 -0.16
N PHE A 52 3.73 5.43 -0.88
CA PHE A 52 3.33 5.32 -2.28
C PHE A 52 4.48 4.83 -3.17
N LEU A 53 5.67 5.43 -3.07
CA LEU A 53 6.82 5.06 -3.89
C LEU A 53 7.26 3.61 -3.68
N ILE A 54 7.40 3.18 -2.41
CA ILE A 54 7.89 1.85 -2.09
C ILE A 54 6.90 0.78 -2.59
N MET A 55 5.59 1.01 -2.39
CA MET A 55 4.57 0.04 -2.79
C MET A 55 4.43 -0.06 -4.31
N VAL A 56 4.43 1.06 -5.04
CA VAL A 56 4.37 1.03 -6.50
C VAL A 56 5.63 0.41 -7.10
N GLY A 57 6.81 0.76 -6.58
CA GLY A 57 8.08 0.18 -7.03
C GLY A 57 8.12 -1.34 -6.89
N GLY A 58 7.72 -1.87 -5.72
CA GLY A 58 7.67 -3.33 -5.50
C GLY A 58 6.65 -4.05 -6.38
N LEU A 59 5.47 -3.45 -6.57
CA LEU A 59 4.42 -4.03 -7.42
C LEU A 59 4.79 -4.06 -8.90
N MET A 60 5.52 -3.05 -9.41
CA MET A 60 6.00 -3.06 -10.80
C MET A 60 6.97 -4.20 -11.07
N VAL A 61 7.88 -4.51 -10.14
CA VAL A 61 8.82 -5.64 -10.30
C VAL A 61 8.06 -6.98 -10.35
N LEU A 62 7.08 -7.17 -9.47
CA LEU A 62 6.21 -8.35 -9.48
C LEU A 62 5.41 -8.48 -10.78
N PHE A 63 4.92 -7.37 -11.32
CA PHE A 63 4.17 -7.35 -12.58
C PHE A 63 5.03 -7.81 -13.77
N ILE A 64 6.27 -7.32 -13.88
CA ILE A 64 7.21 -7.73 -14.93
C ILE A 64 7.54 -9.23 -14.79
N TYR A 65 7.76 -9.70 -13.56
CA TYR A 65 8.03 -11.12 -13.31
C TYR A 65 6.86 -12.01 -13.75
N MET A 66 5.63 -11.68 -13.36
CA MET A 66 4.45 -12.48 -13.69
C MET A 66 4.13 -12.48 -15.20
N THR A 67 4.27 -11.34 -15.88
CA THR A 67 4.09 -11.28 -17.34
C THR A 67 5.16 -12.04 -18.11
N SER A 68 6.36 -12.20 -17.55
CA SER A 68 7.43 -12.99 -18.16
C SER A 68 7.23 -14.52 -18.03
N ILE A 69 6.40 -14.97 -17.08
CA ILE A 69 6.24 -16.39 -16.75
C ILE A 69 4.88 -16.96 -17.17
N ALA A 70 3.82 -16.16 -17.15
CA ALA A 70 2.48 -16.63 -17.46
C ALA A 70 2.14 -16.45 -18.95
N SER A 71 1.59 -17.50 -19.57
CA SER A 71 0.82 -17.37 -20.81
C SER A 71 -0.37 -16.44 -20.57
N ASN A 72 -0.70 -15.61 -21.56
CA ASN A 72 -1.77 -14.60 -21.49
C ASN A 72 -3.17 -15.26 -21.53
N GLU A 73 -3.49 -16.06 -20.51
CA GLU A 73 -4.74 -16.80 -20.42
C GLU A 73 -5.93 -15.83 -20.28
N LYS A 74 -7.01 -16.15 -20.99
CA LYS A 74 -8.20 -15.30 -21.00
C LYS A 74 -8.79 -15.22 -19.59
N PHE A 75 -9.11 -14.01 -19.18
CA PHE A 75 -9.66 -13.69 -17.87
C PHE A 75 -11.02 -14.40 -17.66
N LYS A 76 -11.08 -15.36 -16.73
CA LYS A 76 -12.35 -15.98 -16.30
C LYS A 76 -12.86 -15.26 -15.06
N THR A 77 -13.84 -14.38 -15.21
CA THR A 77 -14.54 -13.78 -14.07
C THR A 77 -15.50 -14.78 -13.46
N SER A 78 -15.42 -14.98 -12.13
CA SER A 78 -16.40 -15.80 -11.42
C SER A 78 -17.69 -15.01 -11.18
N LYS A 79 -18.85 -15.68 -11.14
CA LYS A 79 -20.12 -15.04 -10.75
C LYS A 79 -20.04 -14.40 -9.36
N LEU A 80 -19.19 -14.96 -8.48
CA LEU A 80 -18.89 -14.45 -7.14
C LEU A 80 -18.13 -13.11 -7.17
N MET A 81 -17.25 -12.92 -8.15
CA MET A 81 -16.60 -11.63 -8.40
C MET A 81 -17.63 -10.59 -8.87
N ILE A 82 -18.59 -10.97 -9.71
CA ILE A 82 -19.64 -10.05 -10.16
C ILE A 82 -20.57 -9.66 -8.99
N SER A 83 -20.99 -10.62 -8.16
CA SER A 83 -21.86 -10.33 -7.01
C SER A 83 -21.19 -9.52 -5.90
N SER A 84 -19.87 -9.70 -5.70
CA SER A 84 -19.12 -8.87 -4.75
C SER A 84 -18.95 -7.44 -5.26
N MET A 85 -18.76 -7.25 -6.58
CA MET A 85 -18.72 -5.92 -7.20
C MET A 85 -20.05 -5.19 -7.06
N THR A 86 -21.19 -5.87 -7.22
CA THR A 86 -22.50 -5.23 -7.06
C THR A 86 -22.77 -4.84 -5.60
N MET A 87 -22.42 -5.69 -4.63
CA MET A 87 -22.53 -5.36 -3.20
C MET A 87 -21.61 -4.20 -2.79
N ALA A 88 -20.41 -4.16 -3.37
CA ALA A 88 -19.47 -3.08 -3.16
C ALA A 88 -20.04 -1.72 -3.57
N ILE A 89 -20.63 -1.62 -4.77
CA ILE A 89 -21.20 -0.37 -5.30
C ILE A 89 -22.36 0.15 -4.43
N LEU A 90 -23.11 -0.75 -3.78
CA LEU A 90 -24.26 -0.36 -2.95
C LEU A 90 -23.88 0.02 -1.50
N SER A 91 -22.74 -0.47 -1.00
CA SER A 91 -22.29 -0.19 0.38
C SER A 91 -22.12 1.29 0.76
N PRO A 92 -21.63 2.21 -0.09
CA PRO A 92 -21.50 3.62 0.30
C PRO A 92 -22.84 4.35 0.42
N ILE A 93 -23.94 3.79 -0.11
CA ILE A 93 -25.28 4.40 -0.07
C ILE A 93 -25.97 4.14 1.28
N MET A 94 -25.53 3.12 2.02
CA MET A 94 -26.23 2.63 3.23
C MET A 94 -25.74 3.25 4.54
N ILE A 95 -24.65 4.04 4.53
CA ILE A 95 -24.17 4.68 5.76
C ILE A 95 -24.89 6.02 5.90
N PRO A 96 -25.70 6.22 6.96
CA PRO A 96 -26.32 7.51 7.20
C PRO A 96 -25.21 8.56 7.30
N LEU A 97 -25.43 9.69 6.63
CA LEU A 97 -24.70 10.94 6.83
C LEU A 97 -24.96 11.41 8.26
N THR A 98 -24.38 10.72 9.23
CA THR A 98 -24.39 11.13 10.62
C THR A 98 -23.67 12.48 10.72
N PRO A 99 -24.00 13.32 11.72
CA PRO A 99 -23.35 14.61 11.91
C PRO A 99 -21.95 14.42 12.51
N LEU A 100 -21.11 13.61 11.87
CA LEU A 100 -19.68 13.45 12.18
C LEU A 100 -18.84 14.64 11.71
N ASN A 101 -19.44 15.56 10.94
CA ASN A 101 -18.78 16.81 10.50
C ASN A 101 -18.32 17.66 11.69
N LEU A 102 -19.02 17.60 12.84
CA LEU A 102 -18.61 18.30 14.07
C LEU A 102 -17.31 17.75 14.67
N GLN A 103 -17.05 16.44 14.55
CA GLN A 103 -15.83 15.84 15.08
C GLN A 103 -14.62 16.13 14.18
N LEU A 104 -14.84 16.30 12.87
CA LEU A 104 -13.84 16.77 11.91
C LEU A 104 -13.44 18.24 12.13
N GLU A 105 -14.36 19.10 12.57
CA GLU A 105 -14.06 20.49 12.94
C GLU A 105 -13.23 20.61 14.22
N PHE A 106 -13.46 19.74 15.21
CA PHE A 106 -12.59 19.67 16.39
C PHE A 106 -11.18 19.19 16.03
N LEU A 107 -11.07 18.15 15.18
CA LEU A 107 -9.77 17.62 14.75
C LEU A 107 -9.00 18.63 13.87
N SER A 108 -9.70 19.39 13.03
CA SER A 108 -9.07 20.39 12.16
C SER A 108 -8.50 21.56 12.96
N ASN A 109 -9.16 21.98 14.04
CA ASN A 109 -8.66 23.03 14.93
C ASN A 109 -7.40 22.59 15.70
N GLU A 110 -7.34 21.34 16.18
CA GLU A 110 -6.12 20.80 16.82
C GLU A 110 -4.96 20.66 15.81
N LEU A 111 -5.24 20.16 14.59
CA LEU A 111 -4.24 20.05 13.52
C LEU A 111 -3.71 21.43 13.08
N MET A 112 -4.55 22.46 13.10
CA MET A 112 -4.14 23.85 12.84
C MET A 112 -3.25 24.40 13.95
N GLN A 113 -3.49 24.05 15.22
CA GLN A 113 -2.59 24.40 16.33
C GLN A 113 -1.24 23.68 16.25
N VAL A 114 -1.17 22.46 15.71
CA VAL A 114 0.12 21.78 15.52
C VAL A 114 0.93 22.38 14.36
N LYS A 115 0.26 22.90 13.31
CA LYS A 115 0.93 23.57 12.19
C LYS A 115 1.68 24.85 12.58
N THR A 116 1.26 25.54 13.64
CA THR A 116 1.95 26.76 14.10
C THR A 116 3.30 26.46 14.78
N ASN A 117 3.54 25.21 15.21
CA ASN A 117 4.84 24.72 15.67
C ASN A 117 5.63 24.07 14.52
N SER A 118 5.90 24.84 13.46
CA SER A 118 6.62 24.39 12.26
C SER A 118 8.02 23.82 12.55
N ASN A 119 8.67 24.27 13.63
CA ASN A 119 10.01 23.80 14.02
C ASN A 119 10.02 22.36 14.58
N SER A 120 8.90 21.84 15.10
CA SER A 120 8.84 20.44 15.56
C SER A 120 8.60 19.43 14.42
N LEU A 121 8.12 19.87 13.26
CA LEU A 121 7.78 18.99 12.14
C LEU A 121 9.02 18.39 11.45
N ASN A 122 10.14 19.12 11.39
CA ASN A 122 11.39 18.57 10.83
C ASN A 122 12.05 17.51 11.73
N ASN A 123 11.69 17.45 13.02
CA ASN A 123 12.29 16.49 13.95
C ASN A 123 11.69 15.08 13.89
N TYR A 124 10.57 14.86 13.17
CA TYR A 124 9.97 13.52 13.06
C TYR A 124 10.87 12.53 12.31
N LEU A 125 11.58 12.98 11.28
CA LEU A 125 12.49 12.13 10.50
C LEU A 125 13.77 11.81 11.29
N ASN A 126 14.32 12.81 12.00
CA ASN A 126 15.53 12.65 12.79
C ASN A 126 15.33 11.81 14.05
N LYS A 127 14.08 11.58 14.47
CA LYS A 127 13.76 10.75 15.64
C LYS A 127 14.39 9.37 15.54
N PHE A 128 14.33 8.71 14.40
CA PHE A 128 14.87 7.35 14.23
C PHE A 128 16.39 7.26 14.33
N ILE A 129 17.10 8.35 14.01
CA ILE A 129 18.55 8.44 14.11
C ILE A 129 18.96 8.77 15.57
N SER A 130 18.07 9.39 16.33
CA SER A 130 18.31 9.70 17.74
C SER A 130 18.11 8.48 18.66
N PHE A 131 18.81 8.48 19.80
CA PHE A 131 18.63 7.49 20.86
C PHE A 131 17.21 7.64 21.48
N PRO A 132 16.48 6.55 21.80
CA PRO A 132 16.85 5.13 21.77
C PRO A 132 16.56 4.40 20.45
N SER A 133 15.84 5.02 19.51
CA SER A 133 15.45 4.38 18.25
C SER A 133 16.60 4.10 17.29
N MET A 134 17.80 4.63 17.53
CA MET A 134 18.99 4.29 16.76
C MET A 134 19.25 2.77 16.70
N TRP A 135 18.90 2.01 17.75
CA TRP A 135 19.02 0.55 17.73
C TRP A 135 18.14 -0.10 16.68
N THR A 136 16.88 0.35 16.52
CA THR A 136 16.00 -0.20 15.49
C THR A 136 16.47 0.18 14.09
N TYR A 137 17.02 1.39 13.93
CA TYR A 137 17.64 1.82 12.68
C TYR A 137 18.83 0.93 12.27
N LEU A 138 19.75 0.64 13.20
CA LEU A 138 20.88 -0.25 12.96
C LEU A 138 20.43 -1.68 12.59
N MET A 139 19.40 -2.20 13.26
CA MET A 139 18.83 -3.52 12.94
C MET A 139 18.30 -3.57 11.50
N ILE A 140 17.58 -2.54 11.03
CA ILE A 140 17.06 -2.49 9.65
C ILE A 140 18.18 -2.48 8.61
N ILE A 141 19.26 -1.72 8.83
CA ILE A 141 20.41 -1.70 7.91
C ILE A 141 21.05 -3.09 7.81
N SER A 142 21.30 -3.73 8.96
CA SER A 142 21.87 -5.07 8.97
C SER A 142 20.97 -6.10 8.27
N TYR A 143 19.64 -6.00 8.46
CA TYR A 143 18.67 -6.86 7.79
C TYR A 143 18.70 -6.71 6.27
N LEU A 144 18.68 -5.47 5.75
CA LEU A 144 18.75 -5.21 4.31
C LEU A 144 20.07 -5.72 3.69
N LEU A 145 21.18 -5.60 4.42
CA LEU A 145 22.48 -6.12 3.98
C LEU A 145 22.45 -7.66 3.88
N ILE A 146 21.94 -8.34 4.90
CA ILE A 146 21.82 -9.81 4.89
C ILE A 146 20.90 -10.25 3.75
N ALA A 147 19.78 -9.56 3.54
CA ALA A 147 18.84 -9.85 2.45
C ALA A 147 19.52 -9.75 1.07
N LEU A 148 20.33 -8.72 0.84
CA LEU A 148 21.09 -8.56 -0.41
C LEU A 148 22.08 -9.71 -0.64
N ILE A 149 22.84 -10.10 0.39
CA ILE A 149 23.76 -11.26 0.30
C ILE A 149 22.99 -12.55 0.01
N ALA A 150 21.84 -12.76 0.64
CA ALA A 150 21.00 -13.92 0.41
C ALA A 150 20.46 -13.96 -1.03
N ILE A 151 19.98 -12.82 -1.55
CA ILE A 151 19.47 -12.72 -2.94
C ILE A 151 20.56 -13.08 -3.95
N ILE A 152 21.80 -12.57 -3.78
CA ILE A 152 22.93 -12.90 -4.67
C ILE A 152 23.16 -14.42 -4.69
N LYS A 153 23.26 -15.05 -3.51
CA LYS A 153 23.47 -16.52 -3.40
C LYS A 153 22.34 -17.35 -4.04
N ILE A 154 21.08 -16.92 -3.90
CA ILE A 154 19.93 -17.61 -4.51
C ILE A 154 19.94 -17.43 -6.04
N SER A 155 20.30 -16.24 -6.53
CA SER A 155 20.34 -15.95 -7.96
C SER A 155 21.46 -16.67 -8.71
N GLU A 156 22.54 -17.08 -8.04
CA GLU A 156 23.65 -17.82 -8.61
C GLU A 156 23.37 -19.31 -8.83
N LEU A 157 22.19 -19.81 -8.48
CA LEU A 157 21.77 -21.19 -8.76
C LEU A 157 21.62 -21.39 -10.28
N LYS A 158 22.71 -21.81 -10.92
CA LYS A 158 22.80 -22.20 -12.34
C LYS A 158 22.00 -23.48 -12.59
N HIS A 159 20.68 -23.38 -12.72
CA HIS A 159 19.94 -24.35 -13.49
C HIS A 159 19.81 -23.85 -14.92
N GLY A 160 20.15 -24.73 -15.88
CA GLY A 160 20.21 -24.42 -17.30
C GLY A 160 18.93 -23.78 -17.84
N PRO A 161 18.94 -23.29 -19.09
CA PRO A 161 17.89 -22.42 -19.62
C PRO A 161 16.49 -23.01 -19.37
N LEU A 162 15.61 -22.20 -18.75
CA LEU A 162 14.20 -22.51 -18.46
C LEU A 162 13.38 -22.90 -19.69
N ARG A 163 13.93 -22.66 -20.89
CA ARG A 163 13.36 -23.08 -22.16
C ARG A 163 14.42 -23.83 -22.97
N LYS A 164 14.25 -25.14 -23.09
CA LYS A 164 14.78 -25.87 -24.25
C LYS A 164 13.93 -25.45 -25.44
N ASN A 165 14.59 -25.11 -26.54
CA ASN A 165 13.91 -24.94 -27.84
C ASN A 165 13.10 -26.20 -28.17
#